data_AF-A0A812J8H9-F1
#
_entry.id   AF-A0A812J8H9-F1
#
_cell.length_a   1.000
_cell.length_b   1.000
_cell.length_c   1.000
_cell.angle_alpha   90.00
_cell.angle_beta   90.00
_cell.angle_gamma   90.00
#
_symmetry.space_group_name_H-M   'P 1'
#
loop_
_entity.id
_entity.type
_entity.pdbx_description
1 polymer ?
#
loop_
_entity_poly.entity_id
_entity_poly.type
_entity_poly.pdbx_seq_one_letter_code
_entity_poly.pdbx_strand_id
1 'polypeptide(L)'
;MEQLSKTCFCLVAGGLGERLGYPGIKIGITAELTTGVTFMELYAKYILAFQAYARKATGDGSLELPLAIMTSGDTNAKTLELLEANAYFGLSTSQVTIMKQELVPALMDIEARIAVKDGHVEKKPHGHGDVHALLHQHGLPAKWAKEGREWLLLFQDTNPLPFRSLCAILGVSVSRGFAMNSVAVPRLPGEAVGGICQLKGASGDDLTINVEYNQLDPLLKDTPAGGDVADASGFSPYPGNINVLVFHVGTMAQRLATTGGIVPEFVNPKWADAEKSKFKSPTMSFTCVKNNLADAMKKNPPDCALSAEAAPWLCKESSA
;
A
#
# COMPACT_ATOMS: atom_id res chain seq x y z
N MET A 1 4.19 -18.12 -13.03
CA MET A 1 4.58 -17.04 -13.96
C MET A 1 3.47 -16.67 -14.94
N GLU A 2 2.54 -17.58 -15.26
CA GLU A 2 1.37 -17.31 -16.14
C GLU A 2 0.58 -16.06 -15.76
N GLN A 3 0.47 -15.77 -14.47
CA GLN A 3 -0.30 -14.62 -13.97
C GLN A 3 0.36 -13.27 -14.27
N LEU A 4 1.66 -13.21 -14.61
CA LEU A 4 2.37 -11.96 -14.85
C LEU A 4 1.75 -11.14 -15.98
N SER A 5 1.24 -11.79 -17.04
CA SER A 5 0.56 -11.12 -18.15
C SER A 5 -0.74 -10.43 -17.74
N LYS A 6 -1.31 -10.83 -16.60
CA LYS A 6 -2.56 -10.31 -16.05
C LYS A 6 -2.35 -9.39 -14.84
N THR A 7 -1.11 -8.97 -14.59
CA THR A 7 -0.75 -8.14 -13.43
C THR A 7 -0.64 -6.66 -13.80
N CYS A 8 -1.22 -5.81 -12.96
CA CYS A 8 -1.06 -4.37 -12.94
C CYS A 8 -0.27 -3.96 -11.69
N PHE A 9 0.34 -2.78 -11.74
CA PHE A 9 1.18 -2.24 -10.69
C PHE A 9 0.64 -0.89 -10.23
N CYS A 10 0.63 -0.65 -8.91
CA CYS A 10 0.32 0.65 -8.34
C CYS A 10 1.37 1.03 -7.28
N LEU A 11 2.08 2.13 -7.55
CA LEU A 11 3.12 2.69 -6.70
C LEU A 11 2.55 3.85 -5.88
N VAL A 12 2.69 3.79 -4.57
CA VAL A 12 2.43 4.92 -3.67
C VAL A 12 3.70 5.74 -3.47
N ALA A 13 3.77 6.92 -4.11
CA ALA A 13 4.94 7.81 -4.13
C ALA A 13 4.60 9.26 -3.73
N GLY A 14 3.71 9.44 -2.74
CA GLY A 14 3.34 10.76 -2.21
C GLY A 14 4.33 11.37 -1.21
N GLY A 15 5.35 10.61 -0.77
CA GLY A 15 6.25 11.00 0.32
C GLY A 15 7.59 11.60 -0.13
N LEU A 16 8.05 12.60 0.62
CA LEU A 16 9.39 13.17 0.51
C LEU A 16 10.43 12.38 1.33
N GLY A 17 11.71 12.52 0.94
CA GLY A 17 12.86 11.87 1.58
C GLY A 17 13.45 12.62 2.77
N GLU A 18 12.80 13.66 3.29
CA GLU A 18 13.39 14.57 4.30
C GLU A 18 13.83 13.86 5.59
N ARG A 19 13.05 12.87 6.05
CA ARG A 19 13.41 12.06 7.23
C ARG A 19 14.68 11.22 7.02
N LEU A 20 15.04 10.94 5.77
CA LEU A 20 16.26 10.24 5.39
C LEU A 20 17.42 11.22 5.12
N GLY A 21 17.21 12.54 5.28
CA GLY A 21 18.18 13.57 4.91
C GLY A 21 18.30 13.79 3.39
N TYR A 22 17.35 13.30 2.59
CA TYR A 22 17.37 13.44 1.13
C TYR A 22 16.40 14.55 0.67
N PRO A 23 16.90 15.63 0.03
CA PRO A 23 16.09 16.79 -0.35
C PRO A 23 15.33 16.57 -1.68
N GLY A 24 14.63 15.45 -1.81
CA GLY A 24 13.93 15.07 -3.03
C GLY A 24 12.83 14.04 -2.82
N ILE A 25 12.29 13.54 -3.93
CA ILE A 25 11.31 12.45 -3.92
C ILE A 25 12.00 11.13 -3.66
N LYS A 26 11.42 10.28 -2.81
CA LYS A 26 12.07 9.02 -2.41
C LYS A 26 12.34 8.06 -3.57
N ILE A 27 11.46 8.05 -4.57
CA ILE A 27 11.65 7.21 -5.76
C ILE A 27 12.87 7.61 -6.61
N GLY A 28 13.40 8.83 -6.40
CA GLY A 28 14.65 9.30 -6.99
C GLY A 28 15.91 8.97 -6.17
N ILE A 29 15.76 8.35 -5.00
CA ILE A 29 16.90 7.86 -4.22
C ILE A 29 17.55 6.69 -4.96
N THR A 30 18.87 6.66 -4.96
CA THR A 30 19.67 5.55 -5.48
C THR A 30 19.44 4.29 -4.65
N ALA A 31 18.92 3.23 -5.27
CA ALA A 31 18.63 1.96 -4.60
C ALA A 31 19.91 1.21 -4.20
N GLU A 32 21.00 1.40 -4.95
CA GLU A 32 22.32 0.85 -4.66
C GLU A 32 23.43 1.69 -5.31
N LEU A 33 24.61 1.72 -4.68
CA LEU A 33 25.69 2.66 -5.01
C LEU A 33 26.58 2.22 -6.19
N THR A 34 26.55 0.94 -6.56
CA THR A 34 27.42 0.36 -7.60
C THR A 34 26.96 0.70 -9.01
N THR A 35 25.66 0.64 -9.30
CA THR A 35 25.12 1.00 -10.62
C THR A 35 24.51 2.40 -10.63
N GLY A 36 24.24 2.98 -9.47
CA GLY A 36 23.62 4.30 -9.38
C GLY A 36 22.14 4.33 -9.76
N VAL A 37 21.48 3.17 -9.88
CA VAL A 37 20.07 3.08 -10.27
C VAL A 37 19.16 3.63 -9.19
N THR A 38 18.17 4.42 -9.59
CA THR A 38 17.14 4.93 -8.66
C THR A 38 16.10 3.85 -8.33
N PHE A 39 15.32 4.02 -7.26
CA PHE A 39 14.19 3.13 -6.98
C PHE A 39 13.18 3.12 -8.15
N MET A 40 12.85 4.27 -8.73
CA MET A 40 11.95 4.36 -9.88
C MET A 40 12.49 3.56 -11.07
N GLU A 41 13.77 3.71 -11.39
CA GLU A 41 14.42 2.96 -12.46
C GLU A 41 14.40 1.45 -12.17
N LEU A 42 14.68 1.05 -10.93
CA LEU A 42 14.66 -0.35 -10.53
C LEU A 42 13.26 -0.97 -10.69
N TYR A 43 12.20 -0.26 -10.28
CA TYR A 43 10.82 -0.70 -10.50
C TYR A 43 10.49 -0.83 -11.99
N ALA A 44 10.85 0.17 -12.80
CA ALA A 44 10.64 0.12 -14.25
C ALA A 44 11.36 -1.09 -14.89
N LYS A 45 12.62 -1.34 -14.51
CA LYS A 45 13.39 -2.50 -14.97
C LYS A 45 12.72 -3.83 -14.62
N TYR A 46 12.20 -3.97 -13.40
CA TYR A 46 11.46 -5.18 -13.03
C TYR A 46 10.17 -5.35 -13.85
N ILE A 47 9.38 -4.29 -14.01
CA ILE A 47 8.14 -4.33 -14.79
C ILE A 47 8.44 -4.69 -16.25
N LEU A 48 9.47 -4.09 -16.85
CA LEU A 48 9.90 -4.41 -18.22
C LEU A 48 10.40 -5.86 -18.35
N ALA A 49 11.11 -6.39 -17.34
CA ALA A 49 11.53 -7.79 -17.33
C ALA A 49 10.32 -8.75 -17.25
N PHE A 50 9.32 -8.44 -16.41
CA PHE A 50 8.08 -9.22 -16.36
C PHE A 50 7.27 -9.10 -17.63
N GLN A 51 7.23 -7.92 -18.24
CA GLN A 51 6.58 -7.68 -19.51
C GLN A 51 7.24 -8.51 -20.61
N ALA A 52 8.56 -8.53 -20.70
CA ALA A 52 9.29 -9.36 -21.66
C ALA A 52 8.98 -10.86 -21.48
N TYR A 53 8.93 -11.33 -20.23
CA TYR A 53 8.53 -12.71 -19.94
C TYR A 53 7.07 -12.99 -20.35
N ALA A 54 6.15 -12.09 -20.01
CA ALA A 54 4.73 -12.20 -20.34
C ALA A 54 4.50 -12.20 -21.86
N ARG A 55 5.19 -11.35 -22.62
CA ARG A 55 5.15 -11.33 -24.10
C ARG A 55 5.61 -12.65 -24.69
N LYS A 56 6.72 -13.21 -24.18
CA LYS A 56 7.22 -14.52 -24.63
C LYS A 56 6.24 -15.65 -24.31
N ALA A 57 5.64 -15.64 -23.12
CA ALA A 57 4.71 -16.68 -22.70
C ALA A 57 3.36 -16.64 -23.44
N THR A 58 2.89 -15.45 -23.79
CA THR A 58 1.59 -15.24 -24.47
C THR A 58 1.71 -15.21 -26.00
N GLY A 59 2.89 -14.94 -26.55
CA GLY A 59 3.10 -14.68 -27.97
C GLY A 59 2.64 -13.29 -28.42
N ASP A 60 2.14 -12.45 -27.51
CA ASP A 60 1.71 -11.08 -27.81
C ASP A 60 2.86 -10.10 -27.55
N GLY A 61 3.51 -9.63 -28.61
CA GLY A 61 4.59 -8.64 -28.53
C GLY A 61 4.15 -7.23 -28.12
N SER A 62 2.84 -6.94 -28.21
CA SER A 62 2.27 -5.63 -27.85
C SER A 62 1.87 -5.53 -26.38
N LEU A 63 1.85 -6.66 -25.65
CA LEU A 63 1.42 -6.71 -24.25
C LEU A 63 2.23 -5.74 -23.38
N GLU A 64 1.53 -4.81 -22.73
CA GLU A 64 2.12 -3.91 -21.74
C GLU A 64 1.65 -4.27 -20.33
N LEU A 65 2.45 -3.97 -19.30
CA LEU A 65 2.04 -4.16 -17.90
C LEU A 65 1.74 -2.79 -17.27
N PRO A 66 0.47 -2.46 -16.99
CA PRO A 66 0.10 -1.12 -16.52
C PRO A 66 0.75 -0.75 -15.18
N LEU A 67 1.18 0.51 -15.07
CA LEU A 67 1.71 1.11 -13.85
C LEU A 67 0.95 2.40 -13.52
N ALA A 68 0.27 2.42 -12.37
CA ALA A 68 -0.28 3.63 -11.79
C ALA A 68 0.64 4.17 -10.71
N ILE A 69 0.94 5.47 -10.68
CA ILE A 69 1.79 6.10 -9.68
C ILE A 69 0.99 7.17 -8.96
N MET A 70 0.75 6.97 -7.66
CA MET A 70 0.15 7.99 -6.82
C MET A 70 1.22 9.00 -6.36
N THR A 71 1.00 10.27 -6.66
CA THR A 71 1.86 11.39 -6.26
C THR A 71 1.11 12.33 -5.31
N SER A 72 1.81 13.29 -4.70
CA SER A 72 1.23 14.38 -3.92
C SER A 72 1.54 15.73 -4.55
N GLY A 73 0.97 16.81 -4.01
CA GLY A 73 1.33 18.17 -4.44
C GLY A 73 2.84 18.43 -4.44
N ASP A 74 3.56 17.86 -3.47
CA ASP A 74 5.00 18.04 -3.32
C ASP A 74 5.84 17.13 -4.22
N THR A 75 5.31 15.95 -4.60
CA THR A 75 6.07 14.97 -5.39
C THR A 75 5.74 14.99 -6.87
N ASN A 76 4.55 15.45 -7.27
CA ASN A 76 4.03 15.27 -8.64
C ASN A 76 4.92 15.87 -9.73
N ALA A 77 5.30 17.13 -9.61
CA ALA A 77 6.14 17.80 -10.62
C ALA A 77 7.51 17.12 -10.75
N LYS A 78 8.13 16.79 -9.61
CA LYS A 78 9.44 16.10 -9.57
C LYS A 78 9.36 14.68 -10.10
N THR A 79 8.25 13.97 -9.89
CA THR A 79 8.02 12.62 -10.43
C THR A 79 7.90 12.67 -11.94
N LEU A 80 7.14 13.62 -12.49
CA LEU A 80 7.03 13.82 -13.94
C LEU A 80 8.38 14.17 -14.56
N GLU A 81 9.11 15.12 -13.98
CA GLU A 81 10.46 15.50 -14.42
C GLU A 81 11.42 14.31 -14.41
N LEU A 82 11.43 13.51 -13.33
CA LEU A 82 12.26 12.31 -13.23
C LEU A 82 11.93 11.30 -14.35
N LEU A 83 10.66 11.07 -14.64
CA LEU A 83 10.23 10.13 -15.68
C LEU A 83 10.59 10.67 -17.07
N GLU A 84 10.24 11.92 -17.38
CA GLU A 84 10.47 12.53 -18.68
C GLU A 84 11.97 12.66 -19.01
N ALA A 85 12.78 13.12 -18.05
CA ALA A 85 14.23 13.25 -18.21
C ALA A 85 14.94 11.92 -18.50
N ASN A 86 14.33 10.80 -18.10
CA ASN A 86 14.88 9.45 -18.29
C ASN A 86 14.08 8.62 -19.30
N ALA A 87 13.26 9.26 -20.16
CA ALA A 87 12.42 8.57 -21.16
C ALA A 87 11.59 7.42 -20.56
N TYR A 88 10.98 7.67 -19.39
CA TYR A 88 10.17 6.73 -18.61
C TYR A 88 10.91 5.43 -18.26
N PHE A 89 12.25 5.46 -18.26
CA PHE A 89 13.12 4.30 -18.04
C PHE A 89 12.81 3.13 -18.99
N GLY A 90 12.31 3.43 -20.20
CA GLY A 90 11.93 2.45 -21.22
C GLY A 90 10.50 1.93 -21.14
N LEU A 91 9.70 2.32 -20.14
CA LEU A 91 8.26 2.08 -20.13
C LEU A 91 7.59 2.91 -21.21
N SER A 92 6.52 2.39 -21.82
CA SER A 92 5.70 3.23 -22.70
C SER A 92 4.97 4.30 -21.88
N THR A 93 4.83 5.49 -22.43
CA THR A 93 4.05 6.56 -21.81
C THR A 93 2.57 6.16 -21.66
N SER A 94 2.05 5.31 -22.55
CA SER A 94 0.67 4.81 -22.50
C SER A 94 0.38 3.85 -21.36
N GLN A 95 1.39 3.12 -20.87
CA GLN A 95 1.22 2.16 -19.77
C GLN A 95 1.40 2.80 -18.38
N VAL A 96 1.87 4.06 -18.30
CA VAL A 96 2.05 4.78 -17.04
C VAL A 96 0.92 5.78 -16.82
N THR A 97 0.28 5.75 -15.64
CA THR A 97 -0.75 6.71 -15.24
C THR A 97 -0.35 7.40 -13.94
N ILE A 98 -0.24 8.74 -13.95
CA ILE A 98 0.01 9.52 -12.73
C ILE A 98 -1.33 9.91 -12.10
N MET A 99 -1.46 9.65 -10.80
CA MET A 99 -2.65 9.97 -10.00
C MET A 99 -2.23 10.88 -8.85
N LYS A 100 -2.54 12.16 -8.93
CA LYS A 100 -2.13 13.13 -7.90
C LYS A 100 -3.18 13.18 -6.78
N GLN A 101 -2.78 12.90 -5.55
CA GLN A 101 -3.62 13.07 -4.38
C GLN A 101 -3.80 14.55 -4.04
N GLU A 102 -4.97 14.90 -3.51
CA GLU A 102 -5.28 16.24 -3.04
C GLU A 102 -5.06 16.37 -1.54
N LEU A 103 -4.86 17.60 -1.07
CA LEU A 103 -4.76 17.89 0.36
C LEU A 103 -6.15 18.13 0.93
N VAL A 104 -6.36 17.70 2.17
CA VAL A 104 -7.62 17.91 2.90
C VAL A 104 -7.45 18.96 4.02
N PRO A 105 -8.53 19.65 4.44
CA PRO A 105 -8.47 20.62 5.52
C PRO A 105 -7.96 20.01 6.83
N ALA A 106 -7.05 20.71 7.52
CA ALA A 106 -6.61 20.34 8.85
C ALA A 106 -7.58 20.85 9.92
N LEU A 107 -7.71 20.11 11.01
CA LEU A 107 -8.48 20.43 12.21
C LEU A 107 -7.56 20.99 13.29
N MET A 108 -7.97 22.07 13.95
CA MET A 108 -7.16 22.74 14.98
C MET A 108 -7.43 22.25 16.41
N ASP A 109 -8.58 21.60 16.66
CA ASP A 109 -9.00 21.18 18.01
C ASP A 109 -10.01 20.02 18.02
N ILE A 110 -10.42 19.64 19.23
CA ILE A 110 -11.36 18.54 19.51
C ILE A 110 -12.79 18.86 19.04
N GLU A 111 -13.13 20.14 18.87
CA GLU A 111 -14.39 20.60 18.28
C GLU A 111 -14.40 20.49 16.74
N ALA A 112 -13.32 19.96 16.15
CA ALA A 112 -13.15 19.78 14.71
C ALA A 112 -13.24 21.10 13.92
N ARG A 113 -12.79 22.22 14.51
CA ARG A 113 -12.69 23.48 13.76
C ARG A 113 -11.57 23.41 12.73
N ILE A 114 -11.78 24.01 11.57
CA ILE A 114 -10.78 24.06 10.49
C ILE A 114 -9.64 25.01 10.89
N ALA A 115 -8.41 24.53 10.76
CA ALA A 115 -7.22 25.32 10.97
C ALA A 115 -7.07 26.36 9.85
N VAL A 116 -6.84 27.62 10.25
CA VAL A 116 -6.59 28.74 9.34
C VAL A 116 -5.24 29.32 9.66
N LYS A 117 -4.42 29.53 8.64
CA LYS A 117 -3.10 30.16 8.72
C LYS A 117 -3.00 31.23 7.64
N ASP A 118 -2.62 32.44 8.02
CA ASP A 118 -2.46 33.59 7.12
C ASP A 118 -3.69 33.87 6.23
N GLY A 119 -4.90 33.69 6.79
CA GLY A 119 -6.16 33.89 6.07
C GLY A 119 -6.56 32.75 5.12
N HIS A 120 -5.79 31.66 5.07
CA HIS A 120 -6.06 30.49 4.25
C HIS A 120 -6.29 29.23 5.09
N VAL A 121 -7.13 28.33 4.59
CA VAL A 121 -7.33 27.00 5.20
C VAL A 121 -6.02 26.22 5.14
N GLU A 122 -5.51 25.81 6.31
CA GLU A 122 -4.37 24.91 6.40
C GLU A 122 -4.79 23.52 5.91
N LYS A 123 -3.99 22.91 5.03
CA LYS A 123 -4.27 21.60 4.46
C LYS A 123 -3.14 20.62 4.72
N LYS A 124 -3.45 19.33 4.85
CA LYS A 124 -2.47 18.25 5.08
C LYS A 124 -2.75 17.05 4.17
N PRO A 125 -1.73 16.20 3.91
CA PRO A 125 -1.91 15.00 3.09
C PRO A 125 -2.83 13.99 3.80
N HIS A 126 -3.87 13.52 3.11
CA HIS A 126 -4.90 12.62 3.66
C HIS A 126 -4.39 11.23 4.04
N GLY A 127 -3.21 10.85 3.54
CA GLY A 127 -2.60 9.55 3.77
C GLY A 127 -2.49 8.75 2.48
N HIS A 128 -2.02 7.51 2.59
CA HIS A 128 -1.87 6.64 1.44
C HIS A 128 -3.17 5.93 1.04
N GLY A 129 -4.22 5.98 1.88
CA GLY A 129 -5.53 5.38 1.58
C GLY A 129 -6.25 6.05 0.40
N ASP A 130 -5.90 7.29 0.06
CA ASP A 130 -6.37 7.99 -1.15
C ASP A 130 -6.17 7.20 -2.43
N VAL A 131 -5.20 6.29 -2.46
CA VAL A 131 -4.93 5.47 -3.65
C VAL A 131 -6.18 4.74 -4.13
N HIS A 132 -7.06 4.31 -3.23
CA HIS A 132 -8.29 3.61 -3.58
C HIS A 132 -9.31 4.54 -4.24
N ALA A 133 -9.49 5.75 -3.69
CA ALA A 133 -10.34 6.79 -4.27
C ALA A 133 -9.80 7.24 -5.64
N LEU A 134 -8.49 7.43 -5.77
CA LEU A 134 -7.83 7.81 -7.02
C LEU A 134 -7.96 6.72 -8.09
N LEU A 135 -7.73 5.45 -7.73
CA LEU A 135 -7.94 4.32 -8.65
C LEU A 135 -9.40 4.28 -9.15
N HIS A 136 -10.36 4.57 -8.27
CA HIS A 136 -11.77 4.65 -8.64
C HIS A 136 -12.07 5.84 -9.56
N GLN A 137 -11.63 7.05 -9.20
CA GLN A 137 -11.84 8.28 -9.97
C GLN A 137 -11.24 8.20 -11.38
N HIS A 138 -10.06 7.59 -11.52
CA HIS A 138 -9.44 7.34 -12.82
C HIS A 138 -10.05 6.14 -13.56
N GLY A 139 -10.99 5.40 -12.95
CA GLY A 139 -11.64 4.23 -13.53
C GLY A 139 -10.71 3.05 -13.82
N LEU A 140 -9.53 3.01 -13.19
CA LEU A 140 -8.46 2.09 -13.56
C LEU A 140 -8.80 0.61 -13.31
N PRO A 141 -9.33 0.21 -12.13
CA PRO A 141 -9.70 -1.19 -11.91
C PRO A 141 -10.78 -1.69 -12.88
N ALA A 142 -11.76 -0.84 -13.22
CA ALA A 142 -12.79 -1.19 -14.20
C ALA A 142 -12.23 -1.32 -15.62
N LYS A 143 -11.28 -0.43 -16.00
CA LYS A 143 -10.54 -0.52 -17.27
C LYS A 143 -9.71 -1.82 -17.34
N TRP A 144 -8.90 -2.07 -16.33
CA TRP A 144 -8.03 -3.25 -16.26
C TRP A 144 -8.81 -4.56 -16.24
N ALA A 145 -9.96 -4.62 -15.56
CA ALA A 145 -10.85 -5.77 -15.61
C ALA A 145 -11.34 -6.05 -17.04
N LYS A 146 -11.72 -5.01 -17.80
CA LYS A 146 -12.14 -5.14 -19.21
C LYS A 146 -10.99 -5.57 -20.13
N GLU A 147 -9.76 -5.19 -19.80
CA GLU A 147 -8.54 -5.61 -20.49
C GLU A 147 -8.09 -7.04 -20.10
N GLY A 148 -8.86 -7.76 -19.27
CA GLY A 148 -8.53 -9.13 -18.85
C GLY A 148 -7.42 -9.22 -17.80
N ARG A 149 -7.14 -8.13 -17.08
CA ARG A 149 -6.20 -8.13 -15.95
C ARG A 149 -6.89 -8.69 -14.71
N GLU A 150 -6.17 -9.50 -13.96
CA GLU A 150 -6.69 -10.22 -12.79
C GLU A 150 -6.08 -9.71 -11.49
N TRP A 151 -4.83 -9.23 -11.51
CA TRP A 151 -4.09 -8.92 -10.29
C TRP A 151 -3.57 -7.48 -10.28
N LEU A 152 -3.68 -6.81 -9.15
CA LEU A 152 -3.05 -5.51 -8.88
C LEU A 152 -2.06 -5.67 -7.73
N LEU A 153 -0.78 -5.39 -7.98
CA LEU A 153 0.23 -5.21 -6.93
C LEU A 153 0.30 -3.75 -6.52
N LEU A 154 -0.14 -3.43 -5.31
CA LEU A 154 0.05 -2.14 -4.65
C LEU A 154 1.32 -2.19 -3.79
N PHE A 155 2.28 -1.28 -4.00
CA PHE A 155 3.57 -1.28 -3.32
C PHE A 155 4.05 0.15 -2.98
N GLN A 156 5.05 0.22 -2.09
CA GLN A 156 5.58 1.46 -1.52
C GLN A 156 6.86 1.96 -2.21
N ASP A 157 7.18 3.22 -1.97
CA ASP A 157 8.23 4.02 -2.63
C ASP A 157 9.68 3.48 -2.56
N THR A 158 10.09 2.82 -1.48
CA THR A 158 11.50 2.42 -1.26
C THR A 158 11.68 0.95 -0.87
N ASN A 159 10.79 0.06 -1.31
CA ASN A 159 10.92 -1.39 -1.09
C ASN A 159 10.83 -2.17 -2.43
N PRO A 160 11.96 -2.61 -3.00
CA PRO A 160 11.98 -3.37 -4.26
C PRO A 160 11.92 -4.89 -4.06
N LEU A 161 12.13 -5.38 -2.84
CA LEU A 161 12.23 -6.82 -2.56
C LEU A 161 10.99 -7.64 -2.99
N PRO A 162 9.74 -7.14 -2.88
CA PRO A 162 8.57 -7.91 -3.30
C PRO A 162 8.55 -8.28 -4.78
N PHE A 163 9.28 -7.55 -5.64
CA PHE A 163 9.37 -7.89 -7.05
C PHE A 163 10.10 -9.23 -7.25
N ARG A 164 11.07 -9.58 -6.39
CA ARG A 164 11.78 -10.87 -6.47
C ARG A 164 10.88 -12.06 -6.17
N SER A 165 9.91 -11.88 -5.28
CA SER A 165 8.95 -12.92 -4.86
C SER A 165 7.59 -12.81 -5.53
N LEU A 166 7.39 -11.87 -6.47
CA LEU A 166 6.08 -11.59 -7.08
C LEU A 166 5.40 -12.83 -7.65
N CYS A 167 6.16 -13.68 -8.35
CA CYS A 167 5.62 -14.92 -8.92
C CYS A 167 5.07 -15.87 -7.85
N ALA A 168 5.74 -15.97 -6.70
CA ALA A 168 5.28 -16.79 -5.58
C ALA A 168 4.06 -16.16 -4.90
N ILE A 169 4.08 -14.84 -4.68
CA ILE A 169 2.96 -14.09 -4.10
C ILE A 169 1.69 -14.26 -4.95
N LEU A 170 1.80 -14.11 -6.27
CA LEU A 170 0.68 -14.32 -7.19
C LEU A 170 0.23 -15.79 -7.20
N GLY A 171 1.17 -16.74 -7.18
CA GLY A 171 0.86 -18.18 -7.13
C GLY A 171 0.07 -18.57 -5.88
N VAL A 172 0.43 -18.02 -4.71
CA VAL A 172 -0.34 -18.22 -3.47
C VAL A 172 -1.73 -17.61 -3.60
N SER A 173 -1.83 -16.40 -4.15
CA SER A 173 -3.11 -15.71 -4.32
C SER A 173 -4.08 -16.48 -5.22
N VAL A 174 -3.60 -17.05 -6.33
CA VAL A 174 -4.40 -17.92 -7.20
C VAL A 174 -4.77 -19.23 -6.52
N SER A 175 -3.77 -19.95 -5.98
CA SER A 175 -4.00 -21.31 -5.44
C SER A 175 -4.95 -21.34 -4.24
N ARG A 176 -5.04 -20.23 -3.51
CA ARG A 176 -5.93 -20.07 -2.36
C ARG A 176 -7.21 -19.29 -2.68
N GLY A 177 -7.37 -18.77 -3.91
CA GLY A 177 -8.55 -17.99 -4.30
C GLY A 177 -8.70 -16.68 -3.53
N PHE A 178 -7.61 -15.97 -3.25
CA PHE A 178 -7.65 -14.74 -2.46
C PHE A 178 -8.18 -13.55 -3.27
N ALA A 179 -9.15 -12.84 -2.69
CA ALA A 179 -9.60 -11.54 -3.19
C ALA A 179 -8.58 -10.43 -2.86
N MET A 180 -7.93 -10.54 -1.70
CA MET A 180 -6.86 -9.67 -1.24
C MET A 180 -5.80 -10.51 -0.54
N ASN A 181 -4.53 -10.23 -0.85
CA ASN A 181 -3.39 -10.85 -0.20
C ASN A 181 -2.44 -9.77 0.35
N SER A 182 -2.26 -9.75 1.67
CA SER A 182 -1.28 -8.89 2.32
C SER A 182 0.04 -9.63 2.41
N VAL A 183 1.08 -9.12 1.76
CA VAL A 183 2.42 -9.68 1.94
C VAL A 183 2.90 -9.31 3.33
N ALA A 184 3.30 -10.32 4.10
CA ALA A 184 3.74 -10.16 5.47
C ALA A 184 5.15 -10.70 5.66
N VAL A 185 5.79 -10.33 6.77
CA VAL A 185 7.08 -10.89 7.20
C VAL A 185 6.99 -11.28 8.68
N PRO A 186 7.78 -12.26 9.14
CA PRO A 186 7.98 -12.48 10.58
C PRO A 186 8.41 -11.17 11.26
N ARG A 187 7.69 -10.76 12.32
CA ARG A 187 7.99 -9.53 13.08
C ARG A 187 8.32 -9.83 14.52
N LEU A 188 9.10 -8.98 15.15
CA LEU A 188 9.38 -9.08 16.58
C LEU A 188 8.30 -8.35 17.39
N PRO A 189 7.94 -8.84 18.59
CA PRO A 189 7.07 -8.08 19.48
C PRO A 189 7.62 -6.67 19.76
N GLY A 190 6.74 -5.67 19.70
CA GLY A 190 7.12 -4.25 19.88
C GLY A 190 7.77 -3.58 18.66
N GLU A 191 7.98 -4.30 17.56
CA GLU A 191 8.44 -3.70 16.30
C GLU A 191 7.39 -2.74 15.73
N ALA A 192 7.83 -1.62 15.14
CA ALA A 192 6.98 -0.57 14.56
C ALA A 192 6.36 -0.96 13.21
N VAL A 193 5.79 -2.17 13.16
CA VAL A 193 5.14 -2.78 12.00
C VAL A 193 3.81 -3.36 12.48
N GLY A 194 2.72 -3.06 11.78
CA GLY A 194 1.39 -3.58 12.10
C GLY A 194 1.30 -5.10 11.94
N GLY A 195 0.46 -5.74 12.75
CA GLY A 195 0.22 -7.18 12.70
C GLY A 195 -1.03 -7.51 11.91
N ILE A 196 -0.97 -8.54 11.06
CA ILE A 196 -2.17 -9.12 10.45
C ILE A 196 -2.87 -9.97 11.51
N CYS A 197 -4.10 -9.56 11.85
CA CYS A 197 -4.90 -10.19 12.88
C CYS A 197 -6.27 -10.56 12.32
N GLN A 198 -6.85 -11.64 12.84
CA GLN A 198 -8.27 -11.95 12.66
C GLN A 198 -9.04 -11.40 13.85
N LEU A 199 -9.85 -10.37 13.61
CA LEU A 199 -10.75 -9.78 14.60
C LEU A 199 -12.05 -10.59 14.61
N LYS A 200 -12.39 -11.15 15.77
CA LYS A 200 -13.65 -11.88 15.95
C LYS A 200 -14.76 -10.92 16.33
N GLY A 201 -15.77 -10.79 15.48
CA GLY A 201 -16.95 -9.99 15.77
C GLY A 201 -17.85 -10.65 16.82
N ALA A 202 -18.54 -9.85 17.63
CA ALA A 202 -19.52 -10.34 18.62
C ALA A 202 -20.69 -11.12 17.99
N SER A 203 -20.95 -10.92 16.69
CA SER A 203 -22.00 -11.59 15.92
C SER A 203 -21.53 -12.81 15.14
N GLY A 204 -20.26 -13.24 15.30
CA GLY A 204 -19.71 -14.43 14.64
C GLY A 204 -19.04 -14.19 13.29
N ASP A 205 -18.98 -12.94 12.82
CA ASP A 205 -18.27 -12.57 11.59
C ASP A 205 -16.81 -12.23 11.91
N ASP A 206 -15.88 -12.95 11.28
CA ASP A 206 -14.45 -12.74 11.43
C ASP A 206 -13.93 -11.77 10.35
N LEU A 207 -13.07 -10.83 10.73
CA LEU A 207 -12.41 -9.89 9.82
C LEU A 207 -10.89 -10.02 9.92
N THR A 208 -10.22 -10.36 8.82
CA THR A 208 -8.77 -10.30 8.73
C THR A 208 -8.32 -8.90 8.32
N ILE A 209 -7.48 -8.26 9.14
CA ILE A 209 -7.03 -6.88 8.93
C ILE A 209 -5.66 -6.62 9.54
N ASN A 210 -4.97 -5.62 8.99
CA ASN A 210 -3.80 -5.02 9.63
C ASN A 210 -4.21 -4.19 10.87
N VAL A 211 -3.70 -4.58 12.03
CA VAL A 211 -3.79 -3.81 13.26
C VAL A 211 -2.46 -3.09 13.46
N GLU A 212 -2.50 -1.75 13.46
CA GLU A 212 -1.31 -0.91 13.62
C GLU A 212 -0.56 -1.21 14.92
N TYR A 213 0.77 -1.13 14.90
CA TYR A 213 1.63 -1.48 16.03
C TYR A 213 1.29 -0.72 17.33
N ASN A 214 0.79 0.51 17.19
CA ASN A 214 0.39 1.36 18.32
C ASN A 214 -0.97 0.96 18.94
N GLN A 215 -1.74 0.10 18.27
CA GLN A 215 -3.02 -0.43 18.73
C GLN A 215 -2.95 -1.92 19.05
N LEU A 216 -2.02 -2.65 18.43
CA LEU A 216 -1.92 -4.11 18.56
C LEU A 216 -1.70 -4.54 20.01
N ASP A 217 -0.65 -4.04 20.67
CA ASP A 217 -0.35 -4.44 22.05
C ASP A 217 -1.46 -4.07 23.05
N PRO A 218 -2.02 -2.84 23.05
CA PRO A 218 -3.20 -2.52 23.84
C PRO A 218 -4.39 -3.44 23.58
N LEU A 219 -4.67 -3.77 22.31
CA LEU A 219 -5.78 -4.64 21.95
C LEU A 219 -5.56 -6.06 22.48
N LEU A 220 -4.34 -6.58 22.39
CA LEU A 220 -4.00 -7.94 22.81
C LEU A 220 -4.00 -8.13 24.33
N LYS A 221 -3.69 -7.08 25.10
CA LYS A 221 -3.73 -7.10 26.57
C LYS A 221 -5.12 -7.43 27.13
N ASP A 222 -6.16 -7.03 26.41
CA ASP A 222 -7.56 -7.32 26.78
C ASP A 222 -8.03 -8.70 26.29
N THR A 223 -7.14 -9.51 25.69
CA THR A 223 -7.43 -10.87 25.19
C THR A 223 -6.66 -11.92 25.98
N PRO A 224 -6.98 -13.23 25.85
CA PRO A 224 -6.20 -14.31 26.45
C PRO A 224 -4.72 -14.35 26.03
N ALA A 225 -4.33 -13.64 24.97
CA ALA A 225 -2.94 -13.51 24.56
C ALA A 225 -2.11 -12.68 25.57
N GLY A 226 -2.74 -11.77 26.33
CA GLY A 226 -2.07 -10.97 27.38
C GLY A 226 -1.08 -9.93 26.85
N GLY A 227 -1.00 -9.74 25.53
CA GLY A 227 -0.08 -8.81 24.86
C GLY A 227 0.49 -9.39 23.57
N ASP A 228 1.32 -8.60 22.89
CA ASP A 228 2.12 -9.08 21.76
C ASP A 228 3.35 -9.82 22.31
N VAL A 229 3.33 -11.16 22.29
CA VAL A 229 4.39 -12.00 22.86
C VAL A 229 4.90 -12.96 21.79
N ALA A 230 6.22 -13.21 21.79
CA ALA A 230 6.84 -14.12 20.85
C ALA A 230 6.40 -15.57 21.08
N ASP A 231 6.21 -16.32 19.99
CA ASP A 231 5.97 -17.75 20.02
C ASP A 231 7.29 -18.55 20.11
N ALA A 232 7.22 -19.88 19.94
CA ALA A 232 8.38 -20.77 20.01
C ALA A 232 9.46 -20.46 18.95
N SER A 233 9.14 -19.75 17.87
CA SER A 233 10.07 -19.33 16.84
C SER A 233 10.83 -18.03 17.21
N GLY A 234 10.41 -17.35 18.28
CA GLY A 234 10.96 -16.06 18.69
C GLY A 234 10.32 -14.84 18.00
N PHE A 235 9.32 -15.06 17.14
CA PHE A 235 8.58 -14.00 16.45
C PHE A 235 7.16 -13.85 17.02
N SER A 236 6.53 -12.70 16.77
CA SER A 236 5.11 -12.51 17.06
C SER A 236 4.28 -13.50 16.24
N PRO A 237 3.24 -14.12 16.82
CA PRO A 237 2.31 -14.98 16.08
C PRO A 237 1.45 -14.18 15.07
N TYR A 238 1.53 -12.84 15.10
CA TYR A 238 0.84 -11.95 14.16
C TYR A 238 1.85 -11.43 13.12
N PRO A 239 1.75 -11.88 11.84
CA PRO A 239 2.71 -11.52 10.81
C PRO A 239 2.73 -10.01 10.54
N GLY A 240 3.91 -9.45 10.33
CA GLY A 240 4.11 -8.02 10.08
C GLY A 240 3.71 -7.61 8.67
N ASN A 241 2.76 -6.69 8.55
CA ASN A 241 2.32 -6.14 7.27
C ASN A 241 3.35 -5.14 6.72
N ILE A 242 3.91 -5.43 5.56
CA ILE A 242 4.88 -4.54 4.88
C ILE A 242 4.24 -3.58 3.85
N ASN A 243 2.91 -3.46 3.86
CA ASN A 243 2.12 -2.60 2.96
C ASN A 243 2.37 -2.87 1.46
N VAL A 244 2.57 -4.15 1.15
CA VAL A 244 2.57 -4.67 -0.21
C VAL A 244 1.34 -5.55 -0.34
N LEU A 245 0.39 -5.10 -1.14
CA LEU A 245 -0.94 -5.70 -1.21
C LEU A 245 -1.20 -6.20 -2.63
N VAL A 246 -1.73 -7.39 -2.75
CA VAL A 246 -2.21 -7.94 -4.02
C VAL A 246 -3.72 -8.00 -3.98
N PHE A 247 -4.37 -7.42 -4.98
CA PHE A 247 -5.82 -7.43 -5.11
C PHE A 247 -6.24 -8.18 -6.37
N HIS A 248 -7.33 -8.92 -6.26
CA HIS A 248 -8.05 -9.37 -7.44
C HIS A 248 -8.79 -8.18 -8.06
N VAL A 249 -8.44 -7.80 -9.29
CA VAL A 249 -8.87 -6.57 -9.96
C VAL A 249 -10.40 -6.52 -10.13
N GLY A 250 -11.02 -7.64 -10.52
CA GLY A 250 -12.47 -7.71 -10.70
C GLY A 250 -13.22 -7.47 -9.39
N THR A 251 -12.74 -8.05 -8.29
CA THR A 251 -13.32 -7.85 -6.96
C THR A 251 -13.12 -6.41 -6.52
N MET A 252 -11.90 -5.88 -6.66
CA MET A 252 -11.59 -4.49 -6.32
C MET A 252 -12.47 -3.51 -7.09
N ALA A 253 -12.68 -3.71 -8.41
CA ALA A 253 -13.53 -2.84 -9.22
C ALA A 253 -14.98 -2.79 -8.69
N GLN A 254 -15.56 -3.94 -8.36
CA GLN A 254 -16.90 -4.00 -7.76
C GLN A 254 -16.94 -3.29 -6.40
N ARG A 255 -15.92 -3.49 -5.57
CA ARG A 255 -15.86 -2.89 -4.23
C ARG A 255 -15.73 -1.37 -4.29
N LEU A 256 -14.83 -0.86 -5.13
CA LEU A 256 -14.66 0.58 -5.30
C LEU A 256 -15.89 1.23 -5.92
N ALA A 257 -16.63 0.54 -6.81
CA ALA A 257 -17.88 1.05 -7.34
C ALA A 257 -18.95 1.23 -6.25
N THR A 258 -19.00 0.34 -5.25
CA THR A 258 -19.94 0.45 -4.13
C THR A 258 -19.52 1.49 -3.10
N THR A 259 -18.22 1.65 -2.84
CA THR A 259 -17.72 2.57 -1.79
C THR A 259 -17.30 3.95 -2.31
N GLY A 260 -17.29 4.17 -3.64
CA GLY A 260 -16.66 5.34 -4.25
C GLY A 260 -15.15 5.39 -4.05
N GLY A 261 -14.53 4.27 -3.66
CA GLY A 261 -13.14 4.20 -3.23
C GLY A 261 -12.83 4.85 -1.88
N ILE A 262 -13.86 5.23 -1.13
CA ILE A 262 -13.71 5.74 0.23
C ILE A 262 -13.37 4.57 1.16
N VAL A 263 -12.30 4.73 1.92
CA VAL A 263 -11.89 3.81 2.98
C VAL A 263 -12.12 4.45 4.34
N PRO A 264 -12.37 3.67 5.41
CA PRO A 264 -12.59 4.23 6.73
C PRO A 264 -11.42 5.05 7.23
N GLU A 265 -11.74 6.18 7.84
CA GLU A 265 -10.78 7.17 8.28
C GLU A 265 -10.60 7.13 9.79
N PHE A 266 -9.44 7.58 10.28
CA PHE A 266 -9.22 7.78 11.71
C PHE A 266 -8.34 9.01 11.94
N VAL A 267 -8.52 9.68 13.07
CA VAL A 267 -7.70 10.83 13.46
C VAL A 267 -6.68 10.37 14.51
N ASN A 268 -5.41 10.79 14.38
CA ASN A 268 -4.38 10.54 15.40
C ASN A 268 -3.70 11.86 15.82
N PRO A 269 -4.32 12.65 16.71
CA PRO A 269 -3.76 13.93 17.13
C PRO A 269 -2.49 13.76 17.95
N LYS A 270 -1.53 14.65 17.70
CA LYS A 270 -0.40 14.85 18.61
C LYS A 270 -0.85 15.80 19.71
N TRP A 271 -0.88 15.33 20.94
CA TRP A 271 -1.36 16.10 22.09
C TRP A 271 -0.24 16.98 22.67
N ALA A 272 -0.59 18.20 23.07
CA ALA A 272 0.30 19.13 23.78
C ALA A 272 0.33 18.86 25.29
N ASP A 273 -0.69 18.17 25.79
CA ASP A 273 -0.97 17.93 27.19
C ASP A 273 -1.33 16.46 27.46
N ALA A 274 -1.12 16.02 28.71
CA ALA A 274 -1.43 14.65 29.12
C ALA A 274 -2.93 14.35 29.16
N GLU A 275 -3.76 15.39 29.37
CA GLU A 275 -5.22 15.30 29.42
C GLU A 275 -5.87 15.16 28.04
N LYS A 276 -5.08 15.26 26.95
CA LYS A 276 -5.56 15.18 25.57
C LYS A 276 -6.66 16.22 25.28
N SER A 277 -6.46 17.46 25.74
CA SER A 277 -7.40 18.56 25.50
C SER A 277 -6.93 19.51 24.39
N LYS A 278 -5.61 19.57 24.11
CA LYS A 278 -5.04 20.50 23.13
C LYS A 278 -4.13 19.79 22.13
N PHE A 279 -4.28 20.13 20.86
CA PHE A 279 -3.37 19.66 19.82
C PHE A 279 -2.04 20.42 19.85
N LYS A 280 -0.93 19.70 19.72
CA LYS A 280 0.42 20.25 19.55
C LYS A 280 0.60 20.89 18.17
N SER A 281 -0.13 20.40 17.18
CA SER A 281 -0.22 20.97 15.84
C SER A 281 -1.54 20.56 15.19
N PRO A 282 -2.05 21.32 14.22
CA PRO A 282 -3.26 20.96 13.48
C PRO A 282 -3.17 19.52 12.98
N THR A 283 -4.23 18.75 13.17
CA THR A 283 -4.28 17.33 12.86
C THR A 283 -5.34 17.11 11.79
N MET A 284 -5.27 16.01 11.07
CA MET A 284 -6.21 15.68 10.02
C MET A 284 -6.71 14.23 10.21
N SER A 285 -7.89 13.94 9.66
CA SER A 285 -8.35 12.57 9.39
C SER A 285 -7.37 11.87 8.45
N PHE A 286 -6.77 10.77 8.90
CA PHE A 286 -5.87 9.95 8.11
C PHE A 286 -6.65 8.76 7.55
N THR A 287 -6.53 8.52 6.25
CA THR A 287 -6.82 7.22 5.66
C THR A 287 -5.56 6.36 5.72
N CYS A 288 -5.55 5.42 6.66
CA CYS A 288 -4.79 4.18 6.49
C CYS A 288 -5.77 3.13 5.99
N VAL A 289 -5.29 2.06 5.36
CA VAL A 289 -6.12 0.91 4.98
C VAL A 289 -6.57 0.21 6.27
N LYS A 290 -7.56 0.78 6.94
CA LYS A 290 -8.32 0.21 8.04
C LYS A 290 -9.70 -0.08 7.50
N ASN A 291 -10.00 -1.34 7.22
CA ASN A 291 -11.38 -1.73 6.99
C ASN A 291 -12.12 -1.72 8.33
N ASN A 292 -12.96 -0.72 8.55
CA ASN A 292 -13.89 -0.66 9.67
C ASN A 292 -14.73 -1.95 9.76
N LEU A 293 -14.78 -2.52 10.96
CA LEU A 293 -15.48 -3.76 11.29
C LEU A 293 -16.96 -3.69 10.86
N ALA A 294 -17.64 -2.59 11.16
CA ALA A 294 -19.08 -2.42 10.87
C ALA A 294 -19.43 -2.36 9.38
N ASP A 295 -18.50 -1.93 8.53
CA ASP A 295 -18.70 -1.80 7.09
C ASP A 295 -18.27 -3.05 6.32
N ALA A 296 -17.35 -3.86 6.87
CA ALA A 296 -17.02 -5.17 6.32
C ALA A 296 -18.19 -6.17 6.52
N MET A 297 -18.96 -6.01 7.60
CA MET A 297 -20.09 -6.87 8.03
C MET A 297 -21.31 -6.93 7.10
N LYS A 298 -21.41 -6.09 6.07
CA LYS A 298 -22.63 -5.99 5.23
C LYS A 298 -22.47 -6.52 3.80
N LYS A 299 -21.33 -7.10 3.43
CA LYS A 299 -20.90 -7.11 2.03
C LYS A 299 -20.74 -8.50 1.43
N ASN A 300 -21.24 -8.65 0.22
CA ASN A 300 -21.24 -9.87 -0.59
C ASN A 300 -20.50 -9.58 -1.92
N PRO A 301 -19.53 -10.40 -2.37
CA PRO A 301 -19.02 -11.63 -1.76
C PRO A 301 -18.18 -11.39 -0.48
N PRO A 302 -18.01 -12.42 0.37
CA PRO A 302 -17.19 -12.33 1.58
C PRO A 302 -15.74 -11.95 1.23
N ASP A 303 -15.21 -10.96 1.96
CA ASP A 303 -13.84 -10.47 1.77
C ASP A 303 -12.85 -11.47 2.39
N CYS A 304 -12.36 -12.45 1.62
CA CYS A 304 -11.20 -13.25 2.02
C CYS A 304 -9.91 -12.42 1.86
N ALA A 305 -9.49 -11.74 2.94
CA ALA A 305 -8.14 -11.21 3.09
C ALA A 305 -7.30 -12.24 3.86
N LEU A 306 -6.25 -12.76 3.24
CA LEU A 306 -5.31 -13.69 3.89
C LEU A 306 -3.88 -13.34 3.48
N SER A 307 -2.95 -13.42 4.42
CA SER A 307 -1.56 -12.99 4.22
C SER A 307 -0.67 -14.10 3.66
N ALA A 308 0.27 -13.73 2.79
CA ALA A 308 1.39 -14.57 2.38
C ALA A 308 2.66 -14.08 3.09
N GLU A 309 3.29 -14.94 3.90
CA GLU A 309 4.55 -14.62 4.55
C GLU A 309 5.72 -14.74 3.57
N ALA A 310 6.50 -13.67 3.47
CA ALA A 310 7.79 -13.60 2.82
C ALA A 310 8.89 -13.62 3.90
N ALA A 311 10.02 -14.27 3.60
CA ALA A 311 11.17 -14.21 4.50
C ALA A 311 11.68 -12.76 4.61
N PRO A 312 12.09 -12.28 5.81
CA PRO A 312 12.64 -10.93 5.98
C PRO A 312 13.93 -10.71 5.16
N TRP A 313 14.61 -11.80 4.79
CA TRP A 313 15.92 -11.83 4.15
C TRP A 313 15.87 -12.61 2.83
N LEU A 314 15.03 -12.22 1.87
CA LEU A 314 14.98 -12.87 0.55
C LEU A 314 16.28 -12.73 -0.30
N CYS A 315 17.38 -12.27 0.30
CA CYS A 315 18.76 -12.48 -0.16
C CYS A 315 19.43 -13.60 0.65
N LYS A 316 19.06 -14.87 0.40
CA LYS A 316 20.04 -15.94 0.49
C LYS A 316 20.41 -16.29 -0.94
N GLU A 317 21.62 -15.91 -1.35
CA GLU A 317 22.29 -16.58 -2.45
C GLU A 317 22.21 -18.08 -2.17
N SER A 318 21.72 -18.83 -3.16
CA SER A 318 21.93 -20.27 -3.19
C SER A 318 23.43 -20.50 -3.19
N SER A 319 24.00 -20.87 -2.03
CA SER A 319 25.28 -21.55 -2.01
C SER A 319 25.13 -22.82 -2.85
N ALA A 320 26.02 -22.93 -3.84
CA ALA A 320 26.11 -24.00 -4.83
C ALA A 320 26.04 -25.41 -4.25
#